data_AF-A0A9C9MYU6-F1
#
_entry.id   AF-A0A9C9MYU6-F1
#
_cell.length_a   1.000
_cell.length_b   1.000
_cell.length_c   1.000
_cell.angle_alpha   90.00
_cell.angle_beta   90.00
_cell.angle_gamma   90.00
#
_symmetry.space_group_name_H-M   'P 1'
#
loop_
_entity.id
_entity.type
_entity.pdbx_description
1 polymer ?
#
loop_
_entity_poly.entity_id
_entity_poly.type
_entity_poly.pdbx_seq_one_letter_code
_entity_poly.pdbx_strand_id
1 'polypeptide(L)'
;MDDFAGHAGSAIFIVITKEHLAPVIAENLRTAFIKKAHTFYNFIDRDQGFVQLSGGEKAPLIDLAIGIVSPNTHEFSDIREIIELAAEERRKNIA
;
A
#
# COMPACT_ATOMS: atom_id res chain seq x y z
N MET A 1 13.74 16.56 10.11
CA MET A 1 13.25 15.89 8.89
C MET A 1 14.03 14.60 8.89
N ASP A 2 13.48 13.59 9.57
CA ASP A 2 14.26 12.44 10.06
C ASP A 2 13.74 11.11 9.48
N ASP A 3 12.79 11.20 8.54
CA ASP A 3 12.21 10.02 7.88
C ASP A 3 13.01 9.67 6.62
N PHE A 4 13.22 8.37 6.40
CA PHE A 4 13.86 7.83 5.20
C PHE A 4 12.81 7.25 4.25
N ALA A 5 12.91 7.59 2.97
CA ALA A 5 12.12 6.99 1.89
C ALA A 5 13.06 6.27 0.91
N GLY A 6 12.92 4.94 0.81
CA GLY A 6 13.70 4.09 -0.09
C GLY A 6 12.84 3.34 -1.10
N HIS A 7 13.43 2.95 -2.23
CA HIS A 7 12.76 2.23 -3.33
C HIS A 7 13.35 0.81 -3.48
N ALA A 8 12.51 -0.23 -3.37
CA ALA A 8 12.93 -1.64 -3.42
C ALA A 8 12.61 -2.35 -4.77
N GLY A 9 12.09 -1.61 -5.76
CA GLY A 9 11.61 -2.11 -7.06
C GLY A 9 10.43 -1.26 -7.54
N SER A 10 10.06 -1.32 -8.83
CA SER A 10 9.30 -0.26 -9.54
C SER A 10 8.00 0.25 -8.89
N ALA A 11 7.38 -0.49 -7.97
CA ALA A 11 6.20 -0.09 -7.21
C ALA A 11 6.25 -0.37 -5.69
N ILE A 12 7.44 -0.63 -5.11
CA ILE A 12 7.60 -0.89 -3.67
C ILE A 12 8.41 0.23 -3.01
N PHE A 13 7.81 0.83 -2.00
CA PHE A 13 8.42 1.88 -1.19
C PHE A 13 8.52 1.44 0.27
N ILE A 14 9.56 1.90 0.95
CA ILE A 14 9.75 1.71 2.39
C ILE A 14 9.76 3.08 3.05
N VAL A 15 8.97 3.22 4.12
CA VAL A 15 8.94 4.41 4.97
C VAL A 15 9.27 3.97 6.39
N ILE A 16 10.28 4.59 6.99
CA ILE A 16 10.59 4.42 8.41
C ILE A 16 10.19 5.73 9.10
N THR A 17 9.39 5.61 10.15
CA THR A 17 8.87 6.75 10.91
C THR A 17 8.59 6.36 12.36
N LYS A 18 8.13 7.31 13.18
CA LYS A 18 7.72 7.03 14.56
C LYS A 18 6.44 6.20 14.56
N GLU A 19 6.36 5.19 15.41
CA GLU A 19 5.25 4.23 15.44
C GLU A 19 3.86 4.88 15.48
N HIS A 20 3.65 5.88 16.32
CA HIS A 20 2.36 6.58 16.44
C HIS A 20 1.96 7.36 15.18
N LEU A 21 2.90 7.65 14.27
CA LEU A 21 2.63 8.33 13.00
C LEU A 21 2.32 7.34 11.87
N ALA A 22 2.68 6.07 12.00
CA ALA A 22 2.54 5.10 10.92
C ALA A 22 1.08 4.93 10.45
N PRO A 23 0.05 4.80 11.33
CA PRO A 23 -1.33 4.67 10.88
C PRO A 23 -1.85 5.90 10.11
N VAL A 24 -1.56 7.11 10.60
CA VAL A 24 -2.02 8.35 9.94
C VAL A 24 -1.30 8.60 8.62
N ILE A 25 -0.01 8.23 8.52
CA ILE A 25 0.74 8.29 7.26
C ILE A 25 0.15 7.29 6.26
N ALA A 26 -0.12 6.05 6.68
CA ALA A 26 -0.71 5.03 5.81
C ALA A 26 -2.06 5.46 5.25
N GLU A 27 -2.95 5.98 6.09
CA GLU A 27 -4.27 6.44 5.69
C GLU A 27 -4.21 7.62 4.70
N ASN A 28 -3.33 8.60 4.97
CA ASN A 28 -3.11 9.73 4.07
C ASN A 28 -2.54 9.30 2.72
N LEU A 29 -1.60 8.34 2.71
CA LEU A 29 -1.02 7.79 1.49
C LEU A 29 -2.07 7.05 0.66
N ARG A 30 -2.86 6.18 1.29
CA ARG A 30 -3.96 5.47 0.62
C ARG A 30 -4.97 6.45 0.03
N THR A 31 -5.43 7.41 0.83
CA THR A 31 -6.41 8.42 0.39
C THR A 31 -5.89 9.23 -0.80
N ALA A 32 -4.66 9.73 -0.72
CA ALA A 32 -4.06 10.53 -1.78
C ALA A 32 -3.81 9.70 -3.05
N PHE A 33 -3.35 8.45 -2.90
CA PHE A 33 -3.12 7.54 -4.01
C PHE A 33 -4.42 7.21 -4.74
N ILE A 34 -5.45 6.76 -4.02
CA ILE A 34 -6.76 6.40 -4.59
C ILE A 34 -7.39 7.60 -5.26
N LYS A 35 -7.39 8.78 -4.62
CA LYS A 35 -7.91 10.01 -5.22
C LYS A 35 -7.27 10.30 -6.58
N LYS A 36 -5.94 10.15 -6.68
CA LYS A 36 -5.22 10.39 -7.93
C LYS A 36 -5.42 9.26 -8.94
N ALA A 37 -5.38 8.01 -8.51
CA ALA A 37 -5.61 6.83 -9.34
C ALA A 37 -7.00 6.86 -10.00
N HIS A 38 -8.04 7.27 -9.28
CA HIS A 38 -9.40 7.40 -9.80
C HIS A 38 -9.48 8.36 -11.00
N THR A 39 -8.54 9.30 -11.17
CA THR A 39 -8.53 10.20 -12.34
C THR A 39 -8.17 9.47 -13.65
N PHE A 40 -7.62 8.26 -13.58
CA PHE A 40 -7.30 7.44 -14.75
C PHE A 40 -8.45 6.56 -15.22
N TYR A 41 -9.56 6.51 -14.47
CA TYR A 41 -10.74 5.72 -14.80
C TYR A 41 -11.92 6.62 -15.19
N ASN A 42 -12.74 6.15 -16.13
CA ASN A 42 -13.96 6.87 -16.48
C ASN A 42 -15.00 6.76 -15.33
N PHE A 43 -16.13 7.45 -15.46
CA PHE A 43 -17.17 7.42 -14.44
C PHE A 43 -17.77 6.01 -14.23
N ILE A 44 -18.04 5.29 -15.32
CA ILE A 44 -18.67 3.96 -15.28
C ILE A 44 -17.77 2.97 -14.54
N ASP A 45 -16.48 2.92 -14.87
CA ASP A 45 -15.52 2.02 -14.23
C ASP A 45 -15.38 2.30 -12.73
N ARG A 46 -15.42 3.58 -12.34
CA ARG A 46 -15.37 3.98 -10.93
C ARG A 46 -16.62 3.59 -10.15
N ASP A 47 -17.79 3.79 -10.76
CA ASP A 47 -19.08 3.49 -10.13
C ASP A 47 -19.25 1.97 -9.92
N GLN A 48 -18.81 1.16 -10.89
CA GLN A 48 -18.89 -0.30 -10.80
C GLN A 48 -17.72 -0.96 -10.05
N GLY A 49 -16.63 -0.24 -9.79
CA GLY A 49 -15.46 -0.72 -9.03
C GLY A 49 -14.52 -1.67 -9.81
N PHE A 50 -14.66 -1.77 -11.13
CA PHE A 50 -13.80 -2.58 -11.99
C PHE A 50 -13.72 -2.00 -13.41
N VAL A 51 -12.69 -2.39 -14.17
CA VAL A 51 -12.56 -2.14 -15.60
C VAL A 51 -12.95 -3.39 -16.37
N GLN A 52 -13.73 -3.22 -17.44
CA GLN A 52 -14.06 -4.28 -18.38
C GLN A 52 -12.94 -4.36 -19.44
N LEU A 53 -12.23 -5.48 -19.49
CA LEU A 53 -11.20 -5.72 -20.50
C LEU A 53 -11.84 -6.16 -21.83
N SER A 54 -11.11 -6.00 -22.94
CA SER A 54 -11.60 -6.34 -24.29
C SER A 54 -12.06 -7.80 -24.45
N GLY A 55 -11.56 -8.71 -23.60
CA GLY A 55 -11.95 -10.13 -23.55
C GLY A 55 -13.20 -10.43 -22.71
N GLY A 56 -13.85 -9.41 -22.13
CA GLY A 56 -15.00 -9.60 -21.24
C GLY A 56 -14.65 -9.87 -19.77
N GLU A 57 -13.37 -9.96 -19.45
CA GLU A 57 -12.88 -10.10 -18.07
C GLU A 57 -13.02 -8.79 -17.28
N LYS A 58 -13.22 -8.91 -15.97
CA LYS A 58 -13.28 -7.77 -15.05
C LYS A 58 -11.98 -7.70 -14.25
N ALA A 59 -11.33 -6.56 -14.28
CA ALA A 59 -10.16 -6.28 -13.46
C ALA A 59 -10.50 -5.23 -12.39
N PRO A 60 -10.11 -5.41 -11.12
CA PRO A 60 -10.35 -4.40 -10.09
C PRO A 60 -9.63 -3.09 -10.43
N LEU A 61 -10.11 -1.98 -9.86
CA LEU A 61 -9.37 -0.73 -9.89
C LEU A 61 -8.04 -0.88 -9.13
N ILE A 62 -7.05 -0.07 -9.49
CA ILE A 62 -5.77 -0.06 -8.79
C ILE A 62 -5.96 0.38 -7.34
N ASP A 63 -5.28 -0.31 -6.43
CA ASP A 63 -5.26 0.00 -5.00
C ASP A 63 -3.81 0.09 -4.47
N LEU A 64 -3.66 0.60 -3.25
CA LEU A 64 -2.40 0.68 -2.53
C LEU A 64 -2.44 -0.16 -1.25
N ALA A 65 -1.75 -1.29 -1.25
CA ALA A 65 -1.57 -2.10 -0.05
C ALA A 65 -0.41 -1.57 0.80
N ILE A 66 -0.64 -1.42 2.12
CA ILE A 66 0.37 -0.93 3.07
C ILE A 66 0.45 -1.91 4.24
N GLY A 67 1.65 -2.42 4.52
CA GLY A 67 1.96 -3.18 5.73
C GLY A 67 2.69 -2.30 6.74
N ILE A 68 2.31 -2.40 8.02
CA ILE A 68 2.95 -1.67 9.11
C ILE A 68 3.54 -2.70 10.07
N VAL A 69 4.82 -2.55 10.37
CA VAL A 69 5.52 -3.37 11.38
C VAL A 69 6.23 -2.47 12.38
N SER A 70 6.20 -2.86 13.65
CA SER A 70 6.90 -2.18 14.75
C SER A 70 7.48 -3.22 15.73
N PRO A 71 8.60 -2.91 16.43
CA PRO A 71 9.10 -3.72 17.54
C PRO A 71 8.07 -3.99 18.65
N ASN A 72 7.02 -3.17 18.77
CA ASN A 72 5.93 -3.40 19.73
C ASN A 72 4.93 -4.47 19.29
N THR A 73 4.91 -4.79 18.01
CA THR A 73 3.98 -5.78 17.40
C THR A 73 4.67 -7.08 17.04
N HIS A 74 5.98 -7.03 16.79
CA HIS A 74 6.79 -8.14 16.32
C HIS A 74 8.18 -8.04 16.95
N GLU A 75 8.77 -9.17 17.30
CA GLU A 75 10.20 -9.24 17.59
C GLU A 75 10.97 -9.42 16.28
N PHE A 76 12.11 -8.76 16.15
CA PHE A 76 12.99 -8.91 14.99
C PHE A 76 14.37 -9.33 15.45
N SER A 77 14.85 -10.46 14.94
CA SER A 77 16.20 -10.95 15.20
C SER A 77 17.19 -10.54 14.10
N ASP A 78 16.69 -10.24 12.89
CA ASP A 78 17.48 -9.87 11.71
C ASP A 78 16.73 -8.82 10.86
N ILE A 79 17.47 -7.95 10.16
CA ILE A 79 16.91 -6.93 9.27
C ILE A 79 16.06 -7.54 8.12
N ARG A 80 16.37 -8.77 7.69
CA ARG A 80 15.59 -9.49 6.66
C ARG A 80 14.18 -9.83 7.14
N GLU A 81 14.04 -10.16 8.42
CA GLU A 81 12.76 -10.50 9.04
C GLU A 81 11.78 -9.33 9.00
N ILE A 82 12.29 -8.09 9.17
CA ILE A 82 11.49 -6.86 9.02
C ILE A 82 10.86 -6.79 7.63
N ILE A 83 11.61 -7.11 6.57
CA ILE A 83 11.12 -7.06 5.19
C ILE A 83 10.08 -8.15 4.93
N GLU A 84 10.31 -9.36 5.43
CA GLU A 84 9.39 -10.50 5.28
C GLU A 84 8.07 -10.25 6.00
N LEU A 85 8.11 -9.82 7.25
CA LEU A 85 6.92 -9.48 8.04
C LEU A 85 6.18 -8.29 7.45
N ALA A 86 6.88 -7.24 7.01
CA ALA A 86 6.25 -6.10 6.33
C ALA A 86 5.55 -6.52 5.03
N ALA A 87 6.16 -7.43 4.26
CA ALA A 87 5.54 -7.98 3.07
C ALA A 87 4.32 -8.85 3.38
N GLU A 88 4.33 -9.59 4.50
CA GLU A 88 3.19 -10.36 4.98
C GLU A 88 2.03 -9.47 5.43
N GLU A 89 2.29 -8.48 6.29
CA GLU A 89 1.28 -7.53 6.74
C GLU A 89 0.66 -6.75 5.57
N ARG A 90 1.48 -6.40 4.56
CA ARG A 90 0.99 -5.79 3.33
C ARG A 90 0.03 -6.72 2.56
N ARG A 91 0.30 -8.03 2.50
CA ARG A 91 -0.59 -8.99 1.83
C ARG A 91 -1.93 -9.12 2.54
N LYS A 92 -1.94 -9.08 3.88
CA LYS A 92 -3.19 -9.07 4.68
C LYS A 92 -4.01 -7.80 4.48
N ASN A 93 -3.39 -6.72 4.00
CA ASN A 93 -4.02 -5.43 3.75
C ASN A 93 -4.77 -5.35 2.41
N ILE A 94 -4.73 -6.41 1.58
CA ILE A 94 -5.51 -6.52 0.34
C ILE A 94 -6.86 -7.15 0.72
N ALA A 95 -7.93 -6.37 0.58
CA ALA A 95 -9.32 -6.82 0.72
C ALA A 95 -9.84 -7.41 -0.60
#